data_AF-A0A1Q5PT63-F1
#
_entry.id   AF-A0A1Q5PT63-F1
#
_cell.length_a   1.000
_cell.length_b   1.000
_cell.length_c   1.000
_cell.angle_alpha   90.00
_cell.angle_beta   90.00
_cell.angle_gamma   90.00
#
_symmetry.space_group_name_H-M   'P 1'
#
loop_
_entity.id
_entity.type
_entity.pdbx_description
1 polymer ?
#
loop_
_entity_poly.entity_id
_entity_poly.type
_entity_poly.pdbx_seq_one_letter_code
_entity_poly.pdbx_strand_id
1 'polypeptide(L)'
;MTNEDLSFDYDQALHQCNKLEQDGKASLEASIAATEAWADQQTVERWGTEPGAIRFRTAYRNFILALTHELRINAAELDEFTARLRAAIHEFKDNEEQLEQAVKNIVDDIGAKSQYHSFLPVAEVANMGSSMLPPNMRME
;
A
#
# COMPACT_ATOMS: atom_id res chain seq x y z
N MET A 1 25.27 0.44 19.04
CA MET A 1 24.39 0.14 17.91
C MET A 1 23.18 -0.54 18.50
N THR A 2 22.06 0.18 18.59
CA THR A 2 20.78 -0.40 19.00
C THR A 2 20.33 -1.31 17.86
N ASN A 3 20.19 -2.60 18.12
CA ASN A 3 19.38 -3.47 17.28
C ASN A 3 17.97 -2.91 17.37
N GLU A 4 17.63 -2.02 16.45
CA GLU A 4 16.23 -1.69 16.19
C GLU A 4 15.60 -3.00 15.75
N ASP A 5 14.70 -3.49 16.59
CA ASP A 5 13.87 -4.64 16.29
C ASP A 5 13.05 -4.23 15.06
N LEU A 6 13.49 -4.67 13.87
CA LEU A 6 12.84 -4.41 12.59
C LEU A 6 11.55 -5.24 12.45
N SER A 7 10.89 -5.52 13.57
CA SER A 7 9.58 -6.15 13.61
C SER A 7 8.56 -5.11 13.19
N PHE A 8 7.92 -5.34 12.05
CA PHE A 8 6.84 -4.49 11.58
C PHE A 8 5.57 -4.82 12.37
N ASP A 9 4.97 -3.83 13.04
CA ASP A 9 3.71 -4.02 13.75
C ASP A 9 2.53 -4.03 12.76
N TYR A 10 2.28 -5.21 12.18
CA TYR A 10 1.20 -5.44 11.23
C TYR A 10 -0.18 -5.11 11.82
N ASP A 11 -0.37 -5.35 13.12
CA ASP A 11 -1.66 -5.10 13.79
C ASP A 11 -1.90 -3.61 13.93
N GLN A 12 -0.87 -2.84 14.31
CA GLN A 12 -0.94 -1.38 14.33
C GLN A 12 -1.17 -0.79 12.93
N ALA A 13 -0.47 -1.31 11.91
CA ALA A 13 -0.63 -0.86 10.53
C ALA A 13 -2.06 -1.13 10.01
N LEU A 14 -2.58 -2.33 10.26
CA LEU A 14 -3.95 -2.71 9.88
C LEU A 14 -4.99 -1.86 10.64
N HIS A 15 -4.76 -1.59 11.92
CA HIS A 15 -5.61 -0.71 12.72
C HIS A 15 -5.66 0.71 12.15
N GLN A 16 -4.51 1.28 11.80
CA GLN A 16 -4.44 2.61 11.17
C GLN A 16 -5.13 2.64 9.81
N CYS A 17 -4.97 1.58 9.00
CA CYS A 17 -5.67 1.41 7.72
C CYS A 17 -7.20 1.44 7.92
N ASN A 18 -7.70 0.65 8.86
CA ASN A 18 -9.14 0.56 9.15
C ASN A 18 -9.68 1.88 9.69
N LYS A 19 -8.90 2.58 10.52
CA LYS A 19 -9.27 3.90 11.04
C LYS A 19 -9.34 4.95 9.93
N LEU A 20 -8.37 4.96 9.01
CA LEU A 20 -8.36 5.86 7.87
C LEU A 20 -9.57 5.62 6.96
N GLU A 21 -9.90 4.35 6.71
CA GLU A 21 -11.08 3.97 5.93
C GLU A 21 -12.37 4.37 6.64
N GLN A 22 -12.53 4.12 7.94
CA GLN A 22 -13.77 4.44 8.64
C GLN A 22 -13.94 5.94 8.91
N ASP A 23 -12.99 6.57 9.60
CA ASP A 23 -13.10 7.96 10.03
C ASP A 23 -12.94 8.92 8.84
N GLY A 24 -11.97 8.64 7.96
CA GLY A 24 -11.66 9.47 6.81
C GLY A 24 -12.79 9.48 5.79
N LYS A 25 -13.30 8.30 5.43
CA LYS A 25 -14.41 8.17 4.50
C LYS A 25 -15.69 8.79 5.05
N ALA A 26 -16.06 8.48 6.29
CA ALA A 26 -17.27 9.02 6.90
C ALA A 26 -17.22 10.56 6.97
N SER A 27 -16.06 11.13 7.31
CA SER A 27 -15.86 12.59 7.33
C SER A 27 -15.97 13.20 5.93
N LEU A 28 -15.42 12.55 4.92
CA LEU A 28 -15.45 13.02 3.54
C LEU A 28 -16.86 12.92 2.93
N GLU A 29 -17.57 11.82 3.16
CA GLU A 29 -18.96 11.62 2.74
C GLU A 29 -19.90 12.64 3.41
N ALA A 30 -19.72 12.92 4.70
CA ALA A 30 -20.47 13.95 5.39
C ALA A 30 -20.20 15.35 4.80
N SER A 31 -18.94 15.63 4.45
CA SER A 31 -18.55 16.90 3.81
C SER A 31 -19.15 17.05 2.40
N ILE A 32 -19.16 15.97 1.62
CA ILE A 32 -19.81 15.89 0.30
C ILE A 32 -21.31 16.19 0.45
N ALA A 33 -22.00 15.49 1.36
CA ALA A 33 -23.44 15.67 1.57
C ALA A 33 -23.79 17.09 2.04
N ALA A 34 -22.99 17.68 2.95
CA ALA A 34 -23.16 19.06 3.38
C ALA A 34 -22.99 20.05 2.21
N THR A 35 -22.02 19.80 1.33
CA THR A 35 -21.73 20.63 0.16
C THR A 35 -22.85 20.55 -0.87
N GLU A 36 -23.41 19.36 -1.11
CA GLU A 36 -24.59 19.17 -1.97
C GLU A 36 -25.83 19.88 -1.43
N ALA A 37 -26.11 19.73 -0.13
CA ALA A 37 -27.20 20.45 0.50
C ALA A 37 -27.03 21.97 0.37
N TRP A 38 -25.79 22.47 0.38
CA TRP A 38 -25.50 23.87 0.10
C TRP A 38 -25.80 24.28 -1.35
N ALA A 39 -25.57 23.40 -2.34
CA ALA A 39 -25.96 23.66 -3.72
C ALA A 39 -27.47 23.88 -3.87
N ASP A 40 -28.27 23.11 -3.12
CA ASP A 40 -29.72 23.20 -3.14
C ASP A 40 -30.28 24.45 -2.44
N GLN A 41 -29.52 25.00 -1.48
CA GLN A 41 -29.85 26.26 -0.82
C GLN A 41 -29.59 27.50 -1.68
N GLN A 42 -29.08 27.35 -2.91
CA GLN A 42 -28.88 28.44 -3.85
C GLN A 42 -30.20 28.75 -4.59
N THR A 43 -31.19 29.28 -3.86
CA THR A 43 -32.55 29.51 -4.36
C THR A 43 -32.80 30.95 -4.82
N VAL A 44 -33.98 31.22 -5.42
CA VAL A 44 -34.41 32.58 -5.76
C VAL A 44 -34.57 33.42 -4.49
N GLU A 45 -35.16 32.86 -3.45
CA GLU A 45 -35.49 33.54 -2.20
C GLU A 45 -34.24 34.06 -1.48
N ARG A 46 -33.11 33.36 -1.64
CA ARG A 46 -31.83 33.73 -1.02
C ARG A 46 -31.10 34.86 -1.74
N TRP A 47 -31.23 34.93 -3.06
CA TRP A 47 -30.37 35.77 -3.91
C TRP A 47 -31.11 36.86 -4.68
N GLY A 48 -32.42 36.71 -4.90
CA GLY A 48 -33.24 37.61 -5.72
C GLY A 48 -33.47 37.12 -7.15
N THR A 49 -34.20 37.91 -7.92
CA THR A 49 -34.59 37.64 -9.32
C THR A 49 -33.89 38.57 -10.32
N GLU A 50 -33.06 39.49 -9.84
CA GLU A 50 -32.32 40.41 -10.69
C GLU A 50 -31.37 39.64 -11.62
N PRO A 51 -31.11 40.13 -12.85
CA PRO A 51 -30.22 39.43 -13.80
C PRO A 51 -28.82 39.11 -13.23
N GLY A 52 -28.28 39.99 -12.38
CA GLY A 52 -27.01 39.76 -11.69
C GLY A 52 -27.09 38.63 -10.66
N ALA A 53 -28.15 38.60 -9.86
CA ALA A 53 -28.41 37.55 -8.87
C ALA A 53 -28.58 36.17 -9.54
N ILE A 54 -29.31 36.11 -10.65
CA ILE A 54 -29.50 34.88 -11.43
C ILE A 54 -28.13 34.35 -11.90
N ARG A 55 -27.31 35.20 -12.51
CA ARG A 55 -25.98 34.81 -13.01
C ARG A 55 -25.08 34.32 -11.88
N PHE A 56 -25.03 35.07 -10.78
CA PHE A 56 -24.22 34.70 -9.61
C PHE A 56 -24.65 33.36 -9.03
N ARG A 57 -25.95 33.19 -8.75
CA ARG A 57 -26.51 31.96 -8.17
C ARG A 57 -26.21 30.74 -9.04
N THR A 58 -26.41 30.85 -10.35
CA THR A 58 -26.10 29.74 -11.28
C THR A 58 -24.61 29.42 -11.29
N ALA A 59 -23.73 30.43 -11.37
CA ALA A 59 -22.30 30.21 -11.34
C ALA A 59 -21.84 29.58 -10.01
N TYR A 60 -22.34 30.08 -8.89
CA TYR A 60 -22.00 29.58 -7.56
C TYR A 60 -22.50 28.15 -7.33
N ARG A 61 -23.74 27.84 -7.76
CA ARG A 61 -24.26 26.47 -7.73
C ARG A 61 -23.40 25.52 -8.56
N ASN A 62 -23.00 25.93 -9.77
CA ASN A 62 -22.13 25.11 -10.62
C ASN A 62 -20.75 24.89 -10.01
N PHE A 63 -20.18 25.91 -9.36
CA PHE A 63 -18.93 25.79 -8.60
C PHE A 63 -19.06 24.75 -7.48
N ILE A 64 -20.14 24.82 -6.69
CA ILE A 64 -20.38 23.85 -5.60
C ILE A 64 -20.49 22.43 -6.17
N LEU A 65 -21.25 22.23 -7.25
CA LEU A 65 -21.41 20.91 -7.87
C LEU A 65 -20.09 20.36 -8.43
N ALA A 66 -19.26 21.22 -9.02
CA ALA A 66 -17.93 20.83 -9.48
C ALA A 66 -17.02 20.42 -8.31
N LEU A 67 -17.02 21.19 -7.22
CA LEU A 67 -16.27 20.85 -6.01
C LEU A 67 -16.72 19.51 -5.42
N THR A 68 -18.04 19.28 -5.33
CA THR A 68 -18.60 17.99 -4.89
C THR A 68 -18.12 16.83 -5.76
N HIS A 69 -18.03 17.03 -7.07
CA HIS A 69 -17.54 16.00 -7.99
C HIS A 69 -16.08 15.64 -7.71
N GLU A 70 -15.20 16.62 -7.54
CA GLU A 70 -13.79 16.40 -7.18
C GLU A 70 -13.65 15.70 -5.83
N LEU A 71 -14.47 16.08 -4.83
CA LEU A 71 -14.47 15.41 -3.52
C LEU A 71 -14.87 13.93 -3.63
N ARG A 72 -15.80 13.58 -4.52
CA ARG A 72 -16.17 12.18 -4.78
C ARG A 72 -15.04 11.39 -5.44
N ILE A 73 -14.28 12.01 -6.33
CA ILE A 73 -13.10 11.38 -6.94
C ILE A 73 -12.07 11.09 -5.85
N ASN A 74 -11.75 12.08 -5.01
CA ASN A 74 -10.83 11.89 -3.89
C ASN A 74 -11.30 10.79 -2.91
N ALA A 75 -12.60 10.64 -2.71
CA ALA A 75 -13.17 9.56 -1.89
C ALA A 75 -12.87 8.19 -2.47
N ALA A 76 -13.08 8.02 -3.78
CA ALA A 76 -12.79 6.78 -4.48
C ALA A 76 -11.28 6.47 -4.51
N GLU A 77 -10.44 7.49 -4.67
CA GLU A 77 -8.98 7.33 -4.60
C GLU A 77 -8.50 6.91 -3.20
N LEU A 78 -9.12 7.45 -2.14
CA LEU A 78 -8.83 7.04 -0.76
C LEU A 78 -9.24 5.57 -0.49
N ASP A 79 -10.40 5.14 -1.00
CA ASP A 79 -10.83 3.74 -0.95
C ASP A 79 -9.81 2.83 -1.67
N GLU A 80 -9.35 3.21 -2.86
CA GLU A 80 -8.36 2.43 -3.60
C GLU A 80 -7.00 2.38 -2.88
N PHE A 81 -6.55 3.53 -2.35
CA PHE A 81 -5.32 3.63 -1.58
C PHE A 81 -5.35 2.71 -0.35
N THR A 82 -6.43 2.77 0.44
CA THR A 82 -6.56 1.94 1.64
C THR A 82 -6.66 0.45 1.32
N ALA A 83 -7.32 0.07 0.23
CA ALA A 83 -7.36 -1.31 -0.24
C ALA A 83 -5.96 -1.83 -0.63
N ARG A 84 -5.19 -1.03 -1.37
CA ARG A 84 -3.80 -1.36 -1.76
C ARG A 84 -2.88 -1.47 -0.53
N LEU A 85 -3.02 -0.57 0.44
CA LEU A 85 -2.23 -0.60 1.66
C LEU A 85 -2.53 -1.85 2.49
N ARG A 86 -3.81 -2.23 2.63
CA ARG A 86 -4.20 -3.49 3.28
C ARG A 86 -3.61 -4.71 2.58
N ALA A 87 -3.68 -4.76 1.25
CA ALA A 87 -3.10 -5.86 0.48
C ALA A 87 -1.58 -5.97 0.70
N ALA A 88 -0.86 -4.85 0.66
CA ALA A 88 0.57 -4.83 0.91
C ALA A 88 0.93 -5.32 2.33
N ILE A 89 0.17 -4.90 3.35
CA ILE A 89 0.36 -5.38 4.74
C ILE A 89 0.22 -6.91 4.82
N HIS A 90 -0.77 -7.49 4.13
CA HIS A 90 -0.94 -8.94 4.09
C HIS A 90 0.21 -9.63 3.34
N GLU A 91 0.65 -9.12 2.20
CA GLU A 91 1.78 -9.68 1.45
C GLU A 91 3.08 -9.66 2.27
N PHE A 92 3.35 -8.58 3.00
CA PHE A 92 4.52 -8.52 3.88
C PHE A 92 4.46 -9.57 4.99
N LYS A 93 3.30 -9.72 5.62
CA LYS A 93 3.10 -10.74 6.66
C LYS A 93 3.31 -12.16 6.12
N ASP A 94 2.71 -12.48 4.98
CA ASP A 94 2.85 -13.80 4.35
C ASP A 94 4.31 -14.08 3.95
N ASN A 95 5.03 -13.06 3.45
CA ASN A 95 6.44 -13.17 3.10
C ASN A 95 7.32 -13.43 4.33
N GLU A 96 7.03 -12.79 5.45
CA GLU A 96 7.74 -13.00 6.71
C GLU A 96 7.53 -14.42 7.24
N GLU A 97 6.28 -14.91 7.25
CA GLU A 97 5.96 -16.29 7.65
C GLU A 97 6.67 -17.32 6.75
N GLN A 98 6.72 -17.08 5.43
CA GLN A 98 7.45 -17.94 4.49
C GLN A 98 8.97 -17.92 4.73
N LEU A 99 9.53 -16.75 5.04
CA LEU A 99 10.95 -16.59 5.33
C LEU A 99 11.34 -17.32 6.62
N GLU A 100 10.54 -17.19 7.68
CA GLU A 100 10.73 -17.92 8.94
C GLU A 100 10.70 -19.44 8.71
N GLN A 101 9.73 -19.94 7.94
CA GLN A 101 9.64 -21.36 7.63
C GLN A 101 10.83 -21.85 6.79
N ALA A 102 11.30 -21.05 5.82
CA ALA A 102 12.46 -21.38 5.02
C ALA A 102 13.74 -21.45 5.87
N VAL A 103 13.94 -20.50 6.77
CA VAL A 103 15.08 -20.48 7.71
C VAL A 103 15.02 -21.71 8.62
N LYS A 104 13.85 -22.04 9.18
CA LYS A 104 13.67 -23.23 10.01
C LYS A 104 14.04 -24.52 9.25
N ASN A 105 13.58 -24.67 8.02
CA ASN A 105 13.91 -25.82 7.18
C ASN A 105 15.42 -25.93 6.91
N ILE A 106 16.11 -24.81 6.67
CA ILE A 106 17.57 -24.77 6.48
C ILE A 106 18.30 -25.21 7.76
N VAL A 107 17.89 -24.68 8.92
CA VAL A 107 18.49 -25.03 10.21
C VAL A 107 18.28 -26.51 10.53
N ASP A 108 17.07 -27.04 10.28
CA ASP A 108 16.75 -28.45 10.47
C ASP A 108 17.57 -29.36 9.53
N ASP A 109 17.75 -28.98 8.26
CA ASP A 109 18.57 -29.71 7.29
C ASP A 109 20.06 -29.72 7.67
N ILE A 110 20.60 -28.58 8.14
CA ILE A 110 21.98 -28.49 8.66
C ILE A 110 22.13 -29.35 9.92
N GLY A 111 21.15 -29.31 10.82
CA GLY A 111 21.10 -30.14 12.02
C GLY A 111 21.12 -31.63 11.70
N ALA A 112 20.29 -32.07 10.74
CA ALA A 112 20.27 -33.45 10.27
C ALA A 112 21.62 -33.84 9.64
N LYS A 113 22.17 -33.04 8.73
CA LYS A 113 23.45 -33.35 8.05
C LYS A 113 24.66 -33.38 8.98
N SER A 114 24.66 -32.57 10.05
CA SER A 114 25.72 -32.57 11.07
C SER A 114 25.68 -33.81 11.98
N GLN A 115 24.48 -34.33 12.32
CA GLN A 115 24.34 -35.56 13.12
C GLN A 115 24.81 -36.82 12.39
N TYR A 116 24.73 -36.85 11.04
CA TYR A 116 25.15 -37.99 10.23
C TYR A 116 26.66 -38.00 9.85
N HIS A 117 27.50 -37.10 10.41
CA HIS A 117 28.93 -36.98 10.03
C HIS A 117 29.16 -36.80 8.51
N SER A 118 28.23 -36.13 7.82
CA SER A 118 28.27 -35.98 6.36
C SER A 118 28.95 -34.68 5.88
N PHE A 119 29.64 -33.94 6.75
CA PHE A 119 30.58 -32.91 6.30
C PHE A 119 31.89 -33.57 5.91
N LEU A 120 31.94 -34.15 4.71
CA LEU A 120 33.22 -34.54 4.13
C LEU A 120 34.08 -33.27 4.02
N PRO A 121 35.33 -33.29 4.51
CA PRO A 121 36.24 -32.17 4.29
C PRO A 121 36.41 -32.02 2.78
N VAL A 122 36.33 -30.78 2.29
CA VAL A 122 36.68 -30.43 0.91
C VAL A 122 38.08 -31.01 0.65
N ALA A 123 38.14 -32.10 -0.10
CA ALA A 123 39.38 -32.70 -0.51
C ALA A 123 40.15 -31.67 -1.33
N GLU A 124 41.43 -31.49 -0.99
CA GLU A 124 42.39 -30.71 -1.75
C GLU A 124 42.19 -30.92 -3.26
N VAL A 125 42.06 -29.81 -3.98
CA VAL A 125 42.05 -29.80 -5.44
C VAL A 125 43.45 -30.16 -5.92
N ALA A 126 43.73 -31.46 -6.00
CA ALA A 126 44.84 -32.01 -6.75
C ALA A 126 44.51 -31.90 -8.25
N ASN A 127 44.85 -30.74 -8.80
CA ASN A 127 45.35 -30.53 -10.16
C ASN A 127 45.11 -31.67 -11.18
N MET A 128 44.02 -31.59 -11.95
CA MET A 128 43.94 -32.21 -13.27
C MET A 128 43.07 -31.38 -14.23
N GLY A 129 43.75 -30.66 -15.13
CA GLY A 129 43.50 -30.74 -16.57
C GLY A 129 42.21 -30.14 -17.13
N SER A 130 42.33 -28.90 -17.63
CA SER A 130 41.87 -28.50 -18.96
C SER A 130 40.56 -29.14 -19.49
N SER A 131 39.43 -28.44 -19.32
CA SER A 131 38.39 -28.43 -20.34
C SER A 131 37.82 -27.03 -20.49
N MET A 132 37.66 -26.61 -21.75
CA MET A 132 37.49 -25.23 -22.17
C MET A 132 36.15 -24.63 -21.73
N LEU A 133 36.18 -23.36 -21.28
CA LEU A 133 34.99 -22.55 -21.09
C LEU A 133 34.39 -22.16 -22.47
N PRO A 134 33.06 -22.16 -22.63
CA PRO A 134 32.41 -21.74 -23.86
C PRO A 134 32.58 -20.23 -24.15
N PRO A 135 32.52 -19.81 -25.43
CA PRO A 135 33.13 -18.55 -25.89
C PRO A 135 32.43 -17.25 -25.48
N ASN A 136 31.30 -17.31 -24.77
CA ASN A 136 30.40 -16.16 -24.62
C ASN A 136 30.47 -15.47 -23.24
N MET A 137 31.52 -15.71 -22.45
CA MET A 137 31.72 -15.01 -21.17
C MET A 137 33.09 -14.34 -21.06
N ARG A 138 33.52 -13.65 -22.13
CA ARG A 138 34.53 -12.60 -22.04
C ARG A 138 33.83 -11.28 -22.36
N MET A 139 33.59 -10.45 -21.33
CA MET A 139 33.42 -9.02 -21.53
C MET A 139 34.68 -8.35 -20.98
N GLU A 140 35.48 -7.84 -21.91
CA GLU A 140 36.32 -6.65 -21.70
C GLU A 140 35.42 -5.42 -21.52
#